data_AF-A0ABD5UVC0-F1
#
_entry.id   AF-A0ABD5UVC0-F1
#
_cell.length_a   1.000
_cell.length_b   1.000
_cell.length_c   1.000
_cell.angle_alpha   90.00
_cell.angle_beta   90.00
_cell.angle_gamma   90.00
#
_symmetry.space_group_name_H-M   'P 1'
#
loop_
_entity.id
_entity.type
_entity.pdbx_description
1 polymer ?
#
loop_
_entity_poly.entity_id
_entity_poly.type
_entity_poly.pdbx_seq_one_letter_code
_entity_poly.pdbx_strand_id
1 'polypeptide(L)'
;MDVRRWTPFTFIAPARYVDRDDWWQSFDLLEWSRSEYSWREDPWNGVRDFARRPRECVETGRGDCEDYALVALSWAAAHDRDDVGLGFCWEWPYPWPRHVIAFDDERVYSSGRVHETSVEEWTADSRYSYVLERRVSLPP
;
A
#
# COMPACT_ATOMS: atom_id res chain seq x y z
N MET A 1 -13.04 16.50 4.84
CA MET A 1 -11.64 16.35 4.39
C MET A 1 -10.75 16.39 5.62
N ASP A 2 -10.08 15.28 5.93
CA ASP A 2 -9.10 15.21 7.01
C ASP A 2 -7.71 15.47 6.42
N VAL A 3 -7.18 16.69 6.63
CA VAL A 3 -5.86 17.11 6.14
C VAL A 3 -4.72 16.22 6.65
N ARG A 4 -4.94 15.44 7.71
CA ARG A 4 -3.96 14.47 8.23
C ARG A 4 -3.78 13.26 7.33
N ARG A 5 -4.72 13.01 6.39
CA ARG A 5 -4.69 11.88 5.45
C ARG A 5 -4.29 12.27 4.03
N TRP A 6 -3.63 13.42 3.86
CA TRP A 6 -3.13 13.85 2.56
C TRP A 6 -2.07 12.86 2.04
N THR A 7 -2.26 12.34 0.82
CA THR A 7 -1.42 11.31 0.19
C THR A 7 0.09 11.57 0.27
N PRO A 8 0.62 12.79 0.13
CA PRO A 8 2.05 13.06 0.37
C PRO A 8 2.55 12.71 1.78
N PHE A 9 1.68 12.62 2.79
CA PHE A 9 2.08 12.15 4.10
C PHE A 9 2.20 10.63 4.20
N THR A 10 1.62 9.83 3.28
CA THR A 10 1.92 8.39 3.22
C THR A 10 3.40 8.19 2.91
N PHE A 11 4.00 9.11 2.16
CA PHE A 11 5.44 9.17 1.91
C PHE A 11 6.27 9.64 3.11
N ILE A 12 5.82 10.69 3.80
CA ILE A 12 6.61 11.35 4.87
C ILE A 12 6.50 10.60 6.21
N ALA A 13 5.34 10.07 6.53
CA ALA A 13 5.04 9.45 7.82
C ALA A 13 4.10 8.24 7.65
N PRO A 14 4.53 7.17 6.94
CA PRO A 14 3.68 6.02 6.63
C PRO A 14 3.10 5.35 7.89
N ALA A 15 3.83 5.38 9.01
CA ALA A 15 3.39 4.86 10.31
C ALA A 15 2.06 5.47 10.83
N ARG A 16 1.68 6.67 10.36
CA ARG A 16 0.40 7.34 10.71
C ARG A 16 -0.80 6.76 9.97
N TYR A 17 -0.55 6.02 8.90
CA TYR A 17 -1.57 5.44 8.04
C TYR A 17 -1.83 3.97 8.33
N VAL A 18 -0.93 3.33 9.10
CA VAL A 18 -1.11 2.00 9.65
C VAL A 18 -2.29 2.01 10.62
N ASP A 19 -3.31 1.23 10.31
CA ASP A 19 -4.37 0.90 11.24
C ASP A 19 -3.93 -0.29 12.10
N ARG A 20 -3.99 -0.15 13.42
CA ARG A 20 -3.43 -1.10 14.40
C ARG A 20 -4.51 -1.77 15.25
N ASP A 21 -5.76 -1.75 14.80
CA ASP A 21 -6.86 -2.44 15.46
C ASP A 21 -6.63 -3.98 15.48
N ASP A 22 -6.95 -4.65 16.58
CA ASP A 22 -6.79 -6.10 16.73
C ASP A 22 -7.55 -6.91 15.66
N TRP A 23 -8.58 -6.31 15.05
CA TRP A 23 -9.32 -6.90 13.93
C TRP A 23 -8.40 -7.38 12.79
N TRP A 24 -7.29 -6.68 12.54
CA TRP A 24 -6.33 -7.02 11.48
C TRP A 24 -5.66 -8.38 11.69
N GLN A 25 -5.53 -8.87 12.93
CA GLN A 25 -4.99 -10.21 13.21
C GLN A 25 -5.88 -11.32 12.66
N SER A 26 -7.19 -11.07 12.57
CA SER A 26 -8.18 -12.03 12.08
C SER A 26 -8.55 -11.85 10.60
N PHE A 27 -8.11 -10.76 9.98
CA PHE A 27 -8.43 -10.43 8.61
C PHE A 27 -7.60 -11.25 7.61
N ASP A 28 -8.27 -11.92 6.67
CA ASP A 28 -7.61 -12.63 5.57
C ASP A 28 -7.45 -11.71 4.34
N LEU A 29 -6.28 -11.07 4.26
CA LEU A 29 -5.92 -10.22 3.13
C LEU A 29 -5.89 -10.99 1.81
N LEU A 30 -5.45 -12.25 1.80
CA LEU A 30 -5.29 -13.03 0.58
C LEU A 30 -6.64 -13.42 -0.02
N GLU A 31 -7.58 -13.85 0.83
CA GLU A 31 -8.95 -14.12 0.42
C GLU A 31 -9.62 -12.83 -0.07
N TRP A 32 -9.61 -11.77 0.73
CA TRP A 32 -10.23 -10.49 0.36
C TRP A 32 -9.68 -9.93 -0.96
N SER A 33 -8.37 -10.01 -1.18
CA SER A 33 -7.72 -9.58 -2.42
C SER A 33 -8.20 -10.37 -3.65
N ARG A 34 -8.53 -11.66 -3.48
CA ARG A 34 -8.92 -12.57 -4.58
C ARG A 34 -10.42 -12.53 -4.88
N SER A 35 -11.27 -12.34 -3.88
CA SER A 35 -12.72 -12.56 -3.99
C SER A 35 -13.56 -11.28 -3.87
N GLU A 36 -13.12 -10.30 -3.08
CA GLU A 36 -13.96 -9.17 -2.67
C GLU A 36 -13.45 -7.82 -3.19
N TYR A 37 -12.14 -7.67 -3.30
CA TYR A 37 -11.54 -6.40 -3.69
C TYR A 37 -11.63 -6.13 -5.19
N SER A 38 -12.25 -5.01 -5.54
CA SER A 38 -12.29 -4.48 -6.89
C SER A 38 -11.38 -3.26 -7.00
N TRP A 39 -10.22 -3.48 -7.64
CA TRP A 39 -9.27 -2.43 -7.95
C TRP A 39 -9.78 -1.52 -9.07
N ARG A 40 -9.59 -0.21 -8.90
CA ARG A 40 -9.82 0.78 -9.95
C ARG A 40 -8.68 1.79 -9.97
N GLU A 41 -8.04 1.95 -11.11
CA GLU A 41 -7.07 3.04 -11.32
C GLU A 41 -7.82 4.38 -11.25
N ASP A 42 -7.40 5.25 -10.34
CA ASP A 42 -7.67 6.68 -10.42
C ASP A 42 -6.37 7.35 -10.93
N PRO A 43 -6.42 8.42 -11.74
CA PRO A 43 -5.29 9.30 -11.94
C PRO A 43 -4.75 9.82 -10.60
N TRP A 44 -3.81 9.07 -10.02
CA TRP A 44 -3.05 9.46 -8.84
C TRP A 44 -2.43 10.83 -9.13
N ASN A 45 -3.00 11.86 -8.48
CA ASN A 45 -2.63 13.24 -8.73
C ASN A 45 -1.80 13.81 -7.57
N GLY A 46 -1.57 13.04 -6.50
CA GLY A 46 -0.65 13.28 -5.39
C GLY A 46 -0.86 14.57 -4.58
N VAL A 47 -1.55 15.56 -5.13
CA VAL A 47 -1.70 16.91 -4.59
C VAL A 47 -3.13 17.15 -4.12
N ARG A 48 -4.12 16.47 -4.71
CA ARG A 48 -5.54 16.56 -4.32
C ARG A 48 -6.10 15.26 -3.74
N ASP A 49 -5.26 14.24 -3.62
CA ASP A 49 -5.68 12.92 -3.17
C ASP A 49 -5.57 12.77 -1.65
N PHE A 50 -6.52 12.04 -1.08
CA PHE A 50 -6.62 11.79 0.36
C PHE A 50 -6.86 10.30 0.57
N ALA A 51 -5.84 9.63 1.11
CA ALA A 51 -5.90 8.21 1.39
C ALA A 51 -7.08 7.86 2.30
N ARG A 52 -7.89 6.87 1.92
CA ARG A 52 -8.98 6.37 2.77
C ARG A 52 -8.41 5.60 3.95
N ARG A 53 -9.22 5.40 4.99
CA ARG A 53 -8.81 4.51 6.09
C ARG A 53 -8.76 3.07 5.56
N PRO A 54 -7.75 2.26 5.96
CA PRO A 54 -7.66 0.86 5.55
C PRO A 54 -8.97 0.09 5.76
N ARG A 55 -9.59 0.23 6.95
CA ARG A 55 -10.87 -0.41 7.27
C ARG A 55 -12.04 0.04 6.37
N GLU A 56 -12.10 1.33 6.02
CA GLU A 56 -13.11 1.83 5.08
C GLU A 56 -12.92 1.25 3.67
N CYS A 57 -11.67 1.03 3.25
CA CYS A 57 -11.39 0.37 1.97
C CYS A 57 -11.90 -1.07 1.98
N VAL A 58 -11.58 -1.84 3.03
CA VAL A 58 -12.08 -3.21 3.22
C VAL A 58 -13.61 -3.25 3.17
N GLU A 59 -14.28 -2.43 3.97
CA GLU A 59 -15.75 -2.41 4.07
C GLU A 59 -16.44 -2.11 2.74
N THR A 60 -15.81 -1.28 1.89
CA THR A 60 -16.34 -0.98 0.56
C THR A 60 -15.92 -1.96 -0.53
N GLY A 61 -14.93 -2.82 -0.26
CA GLY A 61 -14.34 -3.74 -1.24
C GLY A 61 -13.76 -3.03 -2.47
N ARG A 62 -13.46 -1.73 -2.38
CA ARG A 62 -13.06 -0.89 -3.52
C ARG A 62 -12.03 0.14 -3.10
N GLY A 63 -11.03 0.34 -3.95
CA GLY A 63 -10.00 1.34 -3.76
C GLY A 63 -9.06 1.39 -4.96
N ASP A 64 -8.06 2.25 -4.84
CA ASP A 64 -6.96 2.37 -5.80
C ASP A 64 -5.69 1.69 -5.27
N CYS A 65 -4.54 1.96 -5.90
CA CYS A 65 -3.27 1.42 -5.47
C CYS A 65 -2.85 1.86 -4.06
N GLU A 66 -3.11 3.11 -3.68
CA GLU A 66 -2.74 3.64 -2.36
C GLU A 66 -3.60 2.98 -1.29
N ASP A 67 -4.92 2.92 -1.50
CA ASP A 67 -5.84 2.29 -0.56
C ASP A 67 -5.47 0.82 -0.31
N TYR A 68 -5.19 0.06 -1.38
CA TYR A 68 -4.77 -1.34 -1.25
C TYR A 68 -3.44 -1.49 -0.51
N ALA A 69 -2.45 -0.65 -0.84
CA ALA A 69 -1.17 -0.66 -0.17
C ALA A 69 -1.33 -0.38 1.34
N LEU A 70 -2.22 0.54 1.74
CA LEU A 70 -2.47 0.83 3.14
C LEU A 70 -3.21 -0.29 3.88
N VAL A 71 -4.10 -1.01 3.20
CA VAL A 71 -4.73 -2.25 3.73
C VAL A 71 -3.67 -3.31 3.96
N ALA A 72 -2.83 -3.59 2.95
CA ALA A 72 -1.75 -4.55 3.05
C ALA A 72 -0.72 -4.18 4.12
N LEU A 73 -0.38 -2.88 4.24
CA LEU A 73 0.52 -2.37 5.26
C LEU A 73 -0.03 -2.60 6.67
N SER A 74 -1.32 -2.35 6.89
CA SER A 74 -1.98 -2.53 8.19
C SER A 74 -2.07 -4.02 8.56
N TRP A 75 -2.38 -4.85 7.58
CA TRP A 75 -2.35 -6.31 7.74
C TRP A 75 -0.94 -6.82 8.07
N ALA A 76 0.08 -6.43 7.30
CA ALA A 76 1.45 -6.91 7.51
C ALA A 76 2.00 -6.48 8.88
N ALA A 77 1.69 -5.26 9.31
CA ALA A 77 2.03 -4.77 10.65
C ALA A 77 1.36 -5.57 11.77
N ALA A 78 0.11 -6.01 11.59
CA ALA A 78 -0.62 -6.79 12.59
C ALA A 78 -0.21 -8.27 12.64
N HIS A 79 0.46 -8.77 11.60
CA HIS A 79 0.97 -10.14 11.49
C HIS A 79 2.48 -10.22 11.75
N ASP A 80 3.05 -9.20 12.40
CA ASP A 80 4.46 -9.11 12.78
C ASP A 80 5.43 -9.44 11.63
N ARG A 81 5.09 -8.99 10.42
CA ARG A 81 5.93 -9.21 9.23
C ARG A 81 7.19 -8.34 9.34
N ASP A 82 8.31 -8.87 8.86
CA ASP A 82 9.59 -8.18 8.90
C ASP A 82 9.75 -7.19 7.74
N ASP A 83 10.51 -6.12 7.98
CA ASP A 83 10.88 -5.10 6.98
C ASP A 83 9.71 -4.46 6.19
N VAL A 84 8.55 -4.36 6.83
CA VAL A 84 7.32 -3.79 6.25
C VAL A 84 7.49 -2.33 5.80
N GLY A 85 7.00 -2.01 4.61
CA GLY A 85 7.12 -0.68 4.02
C GLY A 85 6.13 -0.35 2.90
N LEU A 86 6.24 0.88 2.40
CA LEU A 86 5.58 1.35 1.19
C LEU A 86 6.60 1.63 0.09
N GLY A 87 6.29 1.20 -1.13
CA GLY A 87 7.06 1.50 -2.34
C GLY A 87 6.31 2.48 -3.23
N PHE A 88 6.96 3.59 -3.57
CA PHE A 88 6.40 4.59 -4.50
C PHE A 88 7.04 4.37 -5.87
N CYS A 89 6.23 4.05 -6.88
CA CYS A 89 6.73 3.53 -8.15
C CYS A 89 6.61 4.59 -9.26
N TRP A 90 7.71 4.87 -9.97
CA TRP A 90 7.76 5.81 -11.10
C TRP A 90 7.75 5.07 -12.43
N GLU A 91 6.96 5.58 -13.36
CA GLU A 91 6.91 5.16 -14.76
C GLU A 91 7.42 6.31 -15.63
N TRP A 92 8.39 6.05 -16.50
CA TRP A 92 8.88 7.06 -17.45
C TRP A 92 7.77 7.41 -18.46
N PRO A 93 7.57 8.69 -18.84
CA PRO A 93 8.38 9.88 -18.54
C PRO A 93 7.85 10.73 -17.36
N TYR A 94 7.01 10.19 -16.48
CA TYR A 94 6.34 10.99 -15.45
C TYR A 94 7.32 11.37 -14.32
N PRO A 95 7.37 12.64 -13.89
CA PRO A 95 8.29 13.07 -12.82
C PRO A 95 7.74 12.81 -11.41
N TRP A 96 6.52 12.30 -11.28
CA TRP A 96 5.88 11.92 -10.02
C TRP A 96 5.54 10.42 -10.05
N PRO A 97 5.41 9.76 -8.87
CA PRO A 97 5.07 8.35 -8.85
C PRO A 97 3.68 8.13 -9.45
N ARG A 98 3.46 6.94 -9.98
CA ARG A 98 2.22 6.55 -10.68
C ARG A 98 1.49 5.44 -9.96
N HIS A 99 2.13 4.82 -8.98
CA HIS A 99 1.63 3.64 -8.29
C HIS A 99 2.26 3.52 -6.90
N VAL A 100 1.52 2.92 -5.99
CA VAL A 100 1.97 2.63 -4.62
C VAL A 100 1.80 1.13 -4.36
N ILE A 101 2.81 0.54 -3.76
CA ILE A 101 2.81 -0.84 -3.27
C ILE A 101 3.05 -0.84 -1.76
N ALA A 102 2.60 -1.88 -1.08
CA ALA A 102 3.19 -2.27 0.19
C ALA A 102 4.14 -3.44 -0.03
N PHE A 103 5.08 -3.63 0.88
CA PHE A 103 6.00 -4.75 0.84
C PHE A 103 6.36 -5.21 2.25
N ASP A 104 6.81 -6.44 2.35
CA ASP A 104 7.58 -6.99 3.47
C ASP A 104 8.87 -7.65 2.91
N ASP A 105 9.61 -8.38 3.73
CA ASP A 105 10.85 -9.06 3.33
C ASP A 105 10.65 -10.14 2.25
N GLU A 106 9.47 -10.72 2.15
CA GLU A 106 9.14 -11.85 1.28
C GLU A 106 8.19 -11.50 0.14
N ARG A 107 7.44 -10.40 0.25
CA ARG A 107 6.26 -10.15 -0.59
C ARG A 107 6.10 -8.70 -1.01
N VAL A 108 5.57 -8.54 -2.21
CA VAL A 108 5.03 -7.28 -2.73
C VAL A 108 3.51 -7.36 -2.85
N TYR A 109 2.83 -6.35 -2.31
CA TYR A 109 1.38 -6.18 -2.34
C TYR A 109 1.03 -5.04 -3.28
N SER A 110 0.41 -5.37 -4.42
CA SER A 110 0.15 -4.41 -5.49
C SER A 110 -1.22 -4.65 -6.13
N SER A 111 -2.09 -3.63 -6.12
CA SER A 111 -3.37 -3.61 -6.86
C SER A 111 -4.24 -4.86 -6.68
N GLY A 112 -4.46 -5.34 -5.46
CA GLY A 112 -5.27 -6.55 -5.24
C GLY A 112 -4.52 -7.86 -5.47
N ARG A 113 -3.20 -7.82 -5.67
CA ARG A 113 -2.37 -9.01 -5.87
C ARG A 113 -1.23 -9.04 -4.88
N VAL A 114 -0.91 -10.26 -4.46
CA VAL A 114 0.24 -10.55 -3.60
C VAL A 114 1.23 -11.35 -4.44
N HIS A 115 2.47 -10.86 -4.48
CA HIS A 115 3.58 -11.44 -5.21
C HIS A 115 4.63 -11.90 -4.21
N GLU A 116 5.03 -13.17 -4.26
CA GLU A 116 6.11 -13.73 -3.43
C GLU A 116 7.47 -13.42 -4.08
N THR A 117 7.96 -12.20 -3.85
CA THR A 117 9.16 -11.66 -4.49
C THR A 117 9.62 -10.41 -3.74
N SER A 118 10.89 -10.04 -3.92
CA SER A 118 11.43 -8.77 -3.43
C SER A 118 10.95 -7.57 -4.27
N VAL A 119 11.07 -6.35 -3.72
CA VAL A 119 10.77 -5.12 -4.47
C VAL A 119 11.67 -4.97 -5.70
N GLU A 120 12.95 -5.37 -5.60
CA GLU A 120 13.90 -5.29 -6.70
C GLU A 120 13.48 -6.18 -7.88
N GLU A 121 13.22 -7.46 -7.60
CA GLU A 121 12.77 -8.42 -8.61
C GLU A 121 11.41 -8.03 -9.20
N TRP A 122 10.46 -7.63 -8.36
CA TRP A 122 9.17 -7.14 -8.82
C TRP A 122 9.31 -5.94 -9.75
N THR A 123 10.20 -5.00 -9.41
CA THR A 123 10.45 -3.80 -10.23
C THR A 123 11.03 -4.17 -11.59
N ALA A 124 11.99 -5.11 -11.62
CA ALA A 124 12.63 -5.59 -12.85
C ALA A 124 11.64 -6.22 -13.84
N ASP A 125 10.60 -6.89 -13.35
CA ASP A 125 9.54 -7.50 -14.15
C ASP A 125 8.30 -6.59 -14.35
N SER A 126 8.36 -5.34 -13.90
CA SER A 126 7.26 -4.38 -13.97
C SER A 126 7.47 -3.32 -15.06
N ARG A 127 6.45 -2.46 -15.25
CA ARG A 127 6.55 -1.24 -16.07
C ARG A 127 7.31 -0.10 -15.37
N TYR A 128 7.61 -0.23 -14.08
CA TYR A 128 8.15 0.85 -13.28
C TYR A 128 9.66 0.90 -13.41
N SER A 129 10.17 2.10 -13.69
CA SER A 129 11.60 2.36 -13.86
C SER A 129 12.36 2.53 -12.54
N TYR A 130 11.64 2.83 -11.47
CA TYR A 130 12.21 3.12 -10.16
C TYR A 130 11.15 2.97 -9.07
N VAL A 131 11.55 2.41 -7.93
CA VAL A 131 10.74 2.36 -6.72
C VAL A 131 11.51 3.00 -5.58
N LEU A 132 10.90 3.99 -4.93
CA LEU A 132 11.43 4.50 -3.67
C LEU A 132 10.77 3.79 -2.50
N GLU A 133 11.58 3.05 -1.76
CA GLU A 133 11.14 2.34 -0.56
C GLU A 133 11.14 3.22 0.69
N ARG A 134 10.07 3.08 1.47
CA ARG A 134 9.88 3.72 2.77
C ARG A 134 9.41 2.67 3.77
N ARG A 135 10.37 2.13 4.53
CA ARG A 135 10.08 1.22 5.64
C ARG A 135 9.32 1.95 6.74
N VAL A 136 8.43 1.21 7.38
CA VAL A 136 7.68 1.70 8.53
C VAL A 136 8.39 1.25 9.79
N SER A 137 8.94 2.21 10.54
CA SER A 137 9.35 1.93 11.91
C SER A 137 8.10 1.78 12.77
N LEU A 138 7.68 0.54 13.00
CA LEU A 138 6.63 0.24 13.96
C LEU A 138 7.24 0.36 15.36
N PRO A 139 6.70 1.22 16.25
CA PRO A 139 7.10 1.17 17.65
C PRO A 139 6.76 -0.22 18.21
N PRO A 140 7.59 -0.75 19.13
CA PRO A 140 7.36 -2.03 19.78
C PRO A 140 6.08 -2.05 20.62
#